data_AF-A0A6V8EX44-F1
#
_entry.id   AF-A0A6V8EX44-F1
#
_cell.length_a   1.000
_cell.length_b   1.000
_cell.length_c   1.000
_cell.angle_alpha   90.00
_cell.angle_beta   90.00
_cell.angle_gamma   90.00
#
_symmetry.space_group_name_H-M   'P 1'
#
loop_
_entity.id
_entity.type
_entity.pdbx_description
1 polymer ?
#
loop_
_entity_poly.entity_id
_entity_poly.type
_entity_poly.pdbx_seq_one_letter_code
_entity_poly.pdbx_strand_id
1 'polypeptide(L)'
;MGLVTEAIILAGGRGTRMLPASLFSPKEFLPLFDVPIIKHLFEECIIAGIDKVHLVLSPRKKAIFDAIMSDGNEPCGQGVRKDLN
;
A
#
# COMPACT_ATOMS: atom_id res chain seq x y z
N MET A 1 -15.06 -24.61 -1.59
CA MET A 1 -14.21 -23.50 -2.10
C MET A 1 -13.78 -22.71 -0.88
N GLY A 2 -12.48 -22.54 -0.65
CA GLY A 2 -12.00 -21.79 0.53
C GLY A 2 -12.37 -20.31 0.40
N LEU A 3 -12.67 -19.66 1.52
CA LEU A 3 -12.87 -18.21 1.55
C LEU A 3 -11.52 -17.52 1.29
N VAL A 4 -11.51 -16.53 0.39
CA VAL A 4 -10.33 -15.69 0.15
C VAL A 4 -10.35 -14.58 1.19
N THR A 5 -9.42 -14.60 2.13
CA THR A 5 -9.37 -13.65 3.26
C THR A 5 -8.12 -12.78 3.27
N GLU A 6 -7.16 -13.03 2.38
CA GLU A 6 -5.89 -12.31 2.33
C GLU A 6 -5.57 -11.80 0.93
N ALA A 7 -4.95 -10.62 0.84
CA ALA A 7 -4.52 -10.01 -0.42
C ALA A 7 -3.06 -9.53 -0.34
N ILE A 8 -2.39 -9.46 -1.49
CA ILE A 8 -1.00 -9.00 -1.62
C ILE A 8 -0.97 -7.79 -2.57
N ILE A 9 -0.38 -6.68 -2.12
CA ILE A 9 -0.14 -5.48 -2.92
C ILE A 9 1.36 -5.32 -3.17
N LEU A 10 1.74 -5.33 -4.45
CA LEU A 10 3.12 -5.16 -4.87
C LEU A 10 3.47 -3.66 -5.01
N ALA A 11 4.18 -3.13 -4.02
CA ALA A 11 4.60 -1.74 -3.94
C ALA A 11 6.14 -1.58 -3.99
N GLY A 12 6.87 -2.56 -4.55
CA GLY A 12 8.34 -2.59 -4.58
C GLY A 12 9.02 -1.86 -5.76
N GLY A 13 8.27 -1.28 -6.70
CA GLY A 13 8.86 -0.70 -7.92
C GLY A 13 9.61 0.63 -7.71
N ARG A 14 10.60 0.93 -8.56
CA ARG A 14 11.39 2.19 -8.52
C ARG A 14 10.65 3.45 -8.98
N GLY A 15 9.48 3.30 -9.60
CA GLY A 15 8.68 4.44 -10.08
C GLY A 15 9.26 5.21 -11.27
N THR A 16 10.28 4.70 -11.97
CA THR A 16 11.03 5.44 -13.02
C THR A 16 10.18 6.01 -14.16
N ARG A 17 9.01 5.43 -14.44
CA ARG A 17 8.05 5.94 -15.43
C ARG A 17 7.24 7.15 -14.96
N MET A 18 7.31 7.49 -13.68
CA MET A 18 6.60 8.61 -13.04
C MET A 18 7.57 9.67 -12.52
N LEU A 19 8.79 9.71 -13.05
CA LEU A 19 9.71 10.81 -12.80
C LEU A 19 9.16 12.10 -13.43
N PRO A 20 9.33 13.27 -12.77
CA PRO A 20 10.06 13.48 -11.53
C PRO A 20 9.25 13.22 -10.25
N ALA A 21 7.91 13.05 -10.34
CA ALA A 21 7.03 12.93 -9.18
C ALA A 21 7.45 11.81 -8.21
N SER A 22 7.89 10.67 -8.75
CA SER A 22 8.34 9.53 -7.95
C SER A 22 9.69 9.69 -7.25
N LEU A 23 10.39 10.82 -7.44
CA LEU A 23 11.61 11.14 -6.67
C LEU A 23 11.26 11.55 -5.24
N PHE A 24 10.13 12.23 -5.05
CA PHE A 24 9.73 12.83 -3.78
C PHE A 24 8.81 11.92 -2.98
N SER A 25 7.89 11.25 -3.65
CA SER A 25 6.91 10.36 -3.02
C SER A 25 6.86 9.01 -3.75
N PRO A 26 6.66 7.87 -3.06
CA PRO A 26 6.41 6.60 -3.73
C PRO A 26 5.23 6.72 -4.70
N LYS A 27 5.30 6.03 -5.84
CA LYS A 27 4.23 6.11 -6.86
C LYS A 27 2.87 5.71 -6.31
N GLU A 28 2.85 4.84 -5.30
CA GLU A 28 1.65 4.35 -4.62
C GLU A 28 0.95 5.44 -3.78
N PHE A 29 1.68 6.46 -3.36
CA PHE A 29 1.14 7.62 -2.63
C PHE A 29 0.86 8.83 -3.54
N LEU A 30 1.09 8.70 -4.84
CA LEU A 30 0.71 9.77 -5.76
C LEU A 30 -0.82 9.94 -5.72
N PRO A 31 -1.31 11.18 -5.75
CA PRO A 31 -2.73 11.46 -5.69
C PRO A 31 -3.41 11.04 -7.01
N LEU A 32 -4.51 10.30 -6.88
CA LEU A 32 -5.55 10.20 -7.89
C LEU A 32 -6.67 11.14 -7.45
N PHE A 33 -6.76 12.30 -8.10
CA PHE A 33 -7.57 13.41 -7.61
C PHE A 33 -7.16 13.79 -6.17
N ASP A 34 -8.07 13.77 -5.20
CA ASP A 34 -7.80 14.20 -3.81
C ASP A 34 -7.35 13.06 -2.88
N VAL A 35 -7.21 11.84 -3.40
CA VAL A 35 -6.90 10.66 -2.58
C VAL A 35 -5.69 9.90 -3.14
N PRO A 36 -4.79 9.36 -2.30
CA PRO A 36 -3.64 8.62 -2.78
C PRO A 36 -4.06 7.28 -3.39
N ILE A 37 -3.37 6.83 -4.43
CA ILE A 37 -3.65 5.57 -5.15
C ILE A 37 -3.76 4.36 -4.19
N ILE A 38 -2.87 4.27 -3.20
CA ILE A 38 -2.86 3.17 -2.24
C ILE A 38 -4.18 3.05 -1.44
N LYS A 39 -4.89 4.17 -1.22
CA LYS A 39 -6.18 4.17 -0.51
C LYS A 39 -7.24 3.41 -1.30
N HIS A 40 -7.31 3.61 -2.61
CA HIS A 40 -8.22 2.88 -3.47
C HIS A 40 -7.98 1.37 -3.42
N LEU A 41 -6.71 0.94 -3.39
CA LEU A 41 -6.38 -0.48 -3.31
C LEU A 41 -6.85 -1.10 -1.99
N PHE A 42 -6.76 -0.37 -0.88
CA PHE A 42 -7.31 -0.85 0.40
C PHE A 42 -8.84 -0.87 0.39
N GLU A 43 -9.49 0.16 -0.15
CA GLU A 43 -10.95 0.20 -0.30
C GLU A 43 -11.46 -0.98 -1.14
N GLU A 44 -10.78 -1.31 -2.23
CA GLU A 44 -11.08 -2.49 -3.05
C GLU A 44 -10.93 -3.80 -2.25
N CYS A 45 -9.88 -3.92 -1.43
CA CYS A 45 -9.67 -5.09 -0.57
C CYS A 45 -10.82 -5.24 0.46
N ILE A 46 -11.23 -4.14 1.09
CA ILE A 46 -12.33 -4.13 2.06
C ILE A 46 -13.64 -4.55 1.37
N ILE A 47 -13.94 -3.99 0.20
CA ILE A 47 -15.13 -4.33 -0.59
C ILE A 47 -15.12 -5.81 -1.00
N ALA A 48 -13.94 -6.37 -1.29
CA ALA A 48 -13.76 -7.77 -1.61
C ALA A 48 -13.85 -8.72 -0.41
N GLY A 49 -14.01 -8.20 0.82
CA GLY A 49 -14.09 -9.01 2.04
C GLY A 49 -12.74 -9.57 2.50
N ILE A 50 -11.64 -8.87 2.20
CA ILE A 50 -10.29 -9.25 2.61
C ILE A 50 -10.01 -8.74 4.03
N ASP A 51 -9.59 -9.64 4.91
CA ASP A 51 -9.25 -9.32 6.31
C ASP A 51 -7.80 -8.88 6.46
N LYS A 52 -6.87 -9.48 5.69
CA LYS A 52 -5.44 -9.19 5.77
C LYS A 52 -4.87 -8.71 4.44
N VAL A 53 -4.15 -7.58 4.48
CA VAL A 53 -3.42 -7.08 3.32
C VAL A 53 -1.92 -7.10 3.59
N HIS A 54 -1.19 -7.71 2.67
CA HIS A 54 0.27 -7.83 2.69
C HIS A 54 0.89 -6.83 1.72
N LEU A 55 1.73 -5.93 2.20
CA LEU A 55 2.42 -4.94 1.36
C LEU A 55 3.86 -5.38 1.10
N VAL A 56 4.19 -5.66 -0.16
CA VAL A 56 5.56 -6.00 -0.57
C VAL A 56 6.29 -4.74 -0.98
N LEU A 57 7.26 -4.32 -0.18
CA LEU A 57 8.00 -3.07 -0.34
C LEU A 57 9.46 -3.32 -0.70
N SER A 58 10.06 -2.40 -1.47
CA SER A 58 11.51 -2.38 -1.63
C SER A 58 12.18 -1.79 -0.39
N PRO A 59 13.40 -2.21 -0.02
CA PRO A 59 14.11 -1.70 1.18
C PRO A 59 14.18 -0.17 1.24
N ARG A 60 14.44 0.49 0.10
CA ARG A 60 14.52 1.95 0.00
C ARG A 60 13.22 2.67 0.37
N LYS A 61 12.08 2.02 0.17
CA LYS A 61 10.75 2.63 0.37
C LYS A 61 10.13 2.28 1.72
N LYS A 62 10.69 1.31 2.44
CA LYS A 62 10.19 0.86 3.75
C LYS A 62 10.08 2.02 4.75
N ALA A 63 11.16 2.78 4.94
CA ALA A 63 11.18 3.91 5.89
C ALA A 63 10.14 5.00 5.57
N ILE A 64 9.96 5.32 4.29
CA ILE A 64 8.97 6.34 3.85
C ILE A 64 7.54 5.82 4.06
N PHE A 65 7.28 4.56 3.71
CA PHE A 65 5.98 3.93 3.95
C PHE A 65 5.64 3.84 5.44
N ASP A 66 6.62 3.49 6.27
CA ASP A 66 6.42 3.43 7.72
C ASP A 66 6.09 4.81 8.30
N ALA A 67 6.80 5.86 7.88
CA ALA A 67 6.50 7.23 8.29
C ALA A 67 5.08 7.66 7.91
N ILE A 68 4.65 7.39 6.67
CA ILE A 68 3.33 7.80 6.17
C ILE A 68 2.19 6.98 6.81
N MET A 69 2.43 5.71 7.13
CA MET A 69 1.40 4.84 7.71
C MET A 69 1.33 4.91 9.24
N SER A 70 2.31 5.50 9.91
CA SER A 70 2.31 5.65 11.37
C SER A 70 1.35 6.73 11.88
N ASP A 71 0.89 7.65 11.02
CA ASP A 71 0.05 8.81 11.37
C ASP A 71 -1.46 8.49 11.49
N GLY A 72 -1.83 7.24 11.79
CA GLY A 72 -3.14 6.94 12.37
C GLY A 72 -4.28 6.62 11.40
N ASN A 73 -3.99 6.13 10.19
CA ASN A 73 -5.02 5.57 9.31
C ASN A 73 -4.63 4.14 8.91
N GLU A 74 -4.77 3.20 9.86
CA GLU A 74 -4.67 1.76 9.56
C GLU A 74 -5.86 1.37 8.68
N PRO A 75 -5.65 1.08 7.38
CA PRO A 75 -6.75 1.05 6.43
C PRO A 75 -7.59 -0.24 6.51
N CYS A 76 -7.21 -1.20 7.36
CA CYS A 76 -7.92 -2.45 7.52
C CYS A 76 -7.78 -2.91 8.98
N GLY A 77 -8.90 -3.19 9.64
CA GLY A 77 -8.92 -3.68 11.01
C GLY A 77 -7.96 -4.87 11.17
N GLN A 78 -7.07 -4.80 12.17
CA GLN A 78 -6.13 -5.85 12.57
C GLN A 78 -5.50 -6.65 11.41
N GLY A 79 -4.63 -6.03 10.61
CA GLY A 79 -3.64 -6.82 9.87
C GLY A 79 -3.12 -6.23 8.58
N VAL A 80 -2.39 -5.11 8.64
CA VAL A 80 -1.35 -4.87 7.63
C VAL A 80 -0.06 -5.51 8.13
N ARG A 81 0.17 -6.74 7.69
CA ARG A 81 1.39 -7.49 7.98
C ARG A 81 2.48 -7.01 7.01
N LYS A 82 3.46 -6.25 7.54
CA LYS A 82 4.58 -5.63 6.79
C LYS A 82 5.82 -6.56 6.68
N ASP A 83 5.62 -7.86 6.85
CA ASP A 83 6.64 -8.89 7.11
C ASP A 83 7.01 -9.75 5.89
N LEU A 84 6.58 -9.39 4.68
CA LEU A 84 7.06 -10.02 3.45
C LEU A 84 8.26 -9.24 2.87
N ASN A 85 9.37 -9.27 3.62
CA ASN A 85 10.69 -8.93 3.11
C ASN A 85 11.48 -10.21 2.82
#